data_AF-A0A7S2JA56-F1
#
_entry.id   AF-A0A7S2JA56-F1
#
_cell.length_a   1.000
_cell.length_b   1.000
_cell.length_c   1.000
_cell.angle_alpha   90.00
_cell.angle_beta   90.00
_cell.angle_gamma   90.00
#
_symmetry.space_group_name_H-M   'P 1'
#
loop_
_entity.id
_entity.type
_entity.pdbx_description
1 polymer ?
#
loop_
_entity_poly.entity_id
_entity_poly.type
_entity_poly.pdbx_seq_one_letter_code
_entity_poly.pdbx_strand_id
1 'polypeptide(L)'
;VSRGFHPLSDPIALGPALEELVADVCALSDLCEARQREWPAASRQVLLLLDECDHLIQQHHFQEAVADVLQRCPACRVVLSTHQPMVGFAGGRFKVVHHPISGLMPDDAARLFLRRVQRPLRWDELLPLPSHSQSGGAVVAEAMASAHAAAMTGACARDLRGPVILCKANEADVLRLVAAHPSVAALRGNPRRLVELANLVGPSLKNLVELAPRPLEPLPVPPAPQEMAHQP
;
A
#
# COMPACT_ATOMS: atom_id res chain seq x y z
N VAL A 1 -22.03 11.31 -10.50
CA VAL A 1 -20.60 11.68 -10.42
C VAL A 1 -20.21 12.24 -11.77
N SER A 2 -19.94 13.54 -11.83
CA SER A 2 -19.74 14.29 -13.06
C SER A 2 -18.55 13.73 -13.85
N ARG A 3 -18.79 13.31 -15.10
CA ARG A 3 -17.72 13.10 -16.08
C ARG A 3 -17.18 14.48 -16.47
N GLY A 4 -16.35 15.05 -15.61
CA GLY A 4 -15.61 16.26 -15.91
C GLY A 4 -14.64 15.99 -17.06
N PHE A 5 -14.55 16.92 -18.00
CA PHE A 5 -13.52 16.96 -19.03
C PHE A 5 -12.15 16.72 -18.36
N HIS A 6 -11.45 15.64 -18.74
CA HIS A 6 -10.06 15.47 -18.36
C HIS A 6 -9.23 16.28 -19.38
N PRO A 7 -8.43 17.28 -18.96
CA PRO A 7 -7.63 18.09 -19.89
C PRO A 7 -6.66 17.25 -20.74
N LEU A 8 -6.29 16.06 -20.25
CA LEU A 8 -5.45 15.09 -20.97
C LEU A 8 -6.15 14.42 -22.16
N SER A 9 -7.48 14.52 -22.26
CA SER A 9 -8.26 13.99 -23.38
C SER A 9 -8.35 14.95 -24.56
N ASP A 10 -7.99 16.23 -24.38
CA ASP A 10 -7.96 17.22 -25.44
C ASP A 10 -6.49 17.51 -25.84
N PRO A 11 -6.02 17.01 -26.99
CA PRO A 11 -4.64 17.21 -27.44
C PRO A 11 -4.31 18.69 -27.67
N ILE A 12 -5.30 19.57 -27.86
CA ILE A 12 -5.09 21.00 -28.06
C ILE A 12 -4.77 21.70 -26.72
N ALA A 13 -5.43 21.28 -25.64
CA ALA A 13 -5.21 21.85 -24.31
C ALA A 13 -3.96 21.28 -23.62
N LEU A 14 -3.51 20.09 -24.01
CA LEU A 14 -2.33 19.43 -23.43
C LEU A 14 -1.04 20.20 -23.66
N GLY A 15 -0.83 20.72 -24.88
CA GLY A 15 0.39 21.42 -25.26
C GLY A 15 0.70 22.64 -24.37
N PRO A 16 -0.20 23.63 -24.26
CA PRO A 16 0.01 24.80 -23.41
C PRO A 16 0.22 24.45 -21.94
N ALA A 17 -0.53 23.48 -21.40
CA ALA A 17 -0.37 23.04 -20.01
C ALA A 17 1.00 22.36 -19.76
N LEU A 18 1.50 21.60 -20.75
CA LEU A 18 2.82 20.99 -20.68
C LEU A 18 3.92 22.06 -20.75
N GLU A 19 3.78 23.07 -21.60
CA GLU A 19 4.72 24.19 -21.68
C GLU A 19 4.79 24.97 -20.36
N GLU A 20 3.64 25.23 -19.75
CA GLU A 20 3.56 25.88 -18.42
C GLU A 20 4.25 25.03 -17.35
N LEU A 21 3.97 23.73 -17.30
CA LEU A 21 4.65 22.82 -16.36
C LEU A 21 6.16 22.79 -16.58
N VAL A 22 6.63 22.75 -17.82
CA VAL A 22 8.06 22.78 -18.12
C VAL A 22 8.68 24.10 -17.68
N ALA A 23 8.02 25.24 -17.91
CA ALA A 23 8.48 26.54 -17.45
C ALA A 23 8.62 26.57 -15.92
N ASP A 24 7.64 26.05 -15.20
CA ASP A 24 7.67 25.95 -13.74
C ASP A 24 8.81 25.05 -13.23
N VAL A 25 9.01 23.88 -13.84
CA VAL A 25 10.10 22.97 -13.46
C VAL A 25 11.48 23.58 -13.75
N CYS A 26 11.63 24.31 -14.85
CA CYS A 26 12.85 25.06 -15.15
C CYS A 26 13.11 26.14 -14.10
N ALA A 27 12.09 26.96 -13.78
CA ALA A 27 12.22 28.00 -12.76
C ALA A 27 12.57 27.42 -11.38
N LEU A 28 11.96 26.29 -11.00
CA LEU A 28 12.31 25.57 -9.78
C LEU A 28 13.75 25.05 -9.79
N SER A 29 14.21 24.56 -10.95
CA SER A 29 15.59 24.10 -11.11
C SER A 29 16.57 25.25 -10.90
N ASP A 30 16.32 26.42 -11.49
CA ASP A 30 17.15 27.62 -11.32
C ASP A 30 17.20 28.07 -9.85
N LEU A 31 16.06 28.02 -9.15
CA LEU A 31 15.99 28.32 -7.71
C LEU A 31 16.79 27.31 -6.87
N CYS A 32 16.73 26.02 -7.21
CA CYS A 32 17.53 24.99 -6.56
C CYS A 32 19.04 25.22 -6.77
N GLU A 33 19.45 25.64 -7.98
CA GLU A 33 20.84 25.99 -8.26
C GLU A 33 21.31 27.22 -7.49
N ALA A 34 20.49 28.27 -7.45
CA ALA A 34 20.78 29.48 -6.67
C ALA A 34 20.96 29.15 -5.18
N ARG A 35 20.02 28.38 -4.61
CA ARG A 35 20.07 27.96 -3.20
C ARG A 35 21.28 27.09 -2.89
N GLN A 36 21.76 26.28 -3.84
CA GLN A 36 22.94 25.47 -3.58
C GLN A 36 24.22 26.31 -3.43
N ARG A 37 24.30 27.49 -4.07
CA ARG A 37 25.43 28.41 -3.86
C ARG A 37 25.49 28.91 -2.43
N GLU A 38 24.34 29.02 -1.77
CA GLU A 38 24.22 29.40 -0.35
C GLU A 38 24.36 28.19 0.58
N TRP A 39 23.84 27.04 0.17
CA TRP A 39 23.90 25.78 0.92
C TRP A 39 24.43 24.62 0.08
N PRO A 40 25.73 24.30 0.19
CA PRO A 40 26.36 23.24 -0.61
C PRO A 40 25.72 21.85 -0.44
N ALA A 41 25.02 21.60 0.68
CA ALA A 41 24.31 20.35 0.95
C ALA A 41 22.94 20.23 0.27
N ALA A 42 22.42 21.31 -0.35
CA ALA A 42 21.14 21.28 -1.02
C ALA A 42 21.22 20.50 -2.35
N SER A 43 20.15 19.76 -2.68
CA SER A 43 20.02 19.06 -3.96
C SER A 43 19.62 20.03 -5.07
N ARG A 44 20.21 19.87 -6.25
CA ARG A 44 19.76 20.55 -7.49
C ARG A 44 18.56 19.88 -8.16
N GLN A 45 18.13 18.72 -7.64
CA GLN A 45 17.15 17.90 -8.33
C GLN A 45 15.74 18.27 -7.91
N VAL A 46 14.85 18.35 -8.91
CA VAL A 46 13.41 18.48 -8.71
C VAL A 46 12.79 17.08 -8.77
N LEU A 47 11.93 16.75 -7.82
CA LEU A 47 11.19 15.49 -7.81
C LEU A 47 9.71 15.75 -8.10
N LEU A 48 9.22 15.23 -9.22
CA LEU A 48 7.80 15.19 -9.55
C LEU A 48 7.21 13.86 -9.08
N LEU A 49 6.19 13.94 -8.23
CA LEU A 49 5.44 12.79 -7.74
C LEU A 49 4.06 12.80 -8.40
N LEU A 50 3.77 11.78 -9.21
CA LEU A 50 2.45 11.58 -9.80
C LEU A 50 1.82 10.34 -9.18
N ASP A 51 0.71 10.54 -8.48
CA ASP A 51 -0.01 9.49 -7.76
C ASP A 51 -1.17 8.95 -8.60
N GLU A 52 -1.57 7.69 -8.37
CA GLU A 52 -2.73 7.03 -8.98
C GLU A 52 -2.76 7.05 -10.53
N CYS A 53 -1.60 6.82 -11.16
CA CYS A 53 -1.45 6.88 -12.62
C CYS A 53 -2.02 5.67 -13.38
N ASP A 54 -2.89 4.86 -12.78
CA ASP A 54 -3.36 3.57 -13.32
C ASP A 54 -3.98 3.65 -14.71
N HIS A 55 -4.71 4.72 -14.99
CA HIS A 55 -5.37 4.93 -16.28
C HIS A 55 -4.49 5.69 -17.29
N LEU A 56 -3.45 6.36 -16.80
CA LEU A 56 -2.57 7.22 -17.61
C LEU A 56 -1.32 6.47 -18.06
N ILE A 57 -0.83 5.53 -17.27
CA ILE A 57 0.46 4.88 -17.49
C ILE A 57 0.55 4.12 -18.82
N GLN A 58 -0.59 3.67 -19.37
CA GLN A 58 -0.67 2.99 -20.67
C GLN A 58 -0.93 3.95 -21.85
N GLN A 59 -1.19 5.23 -21.58
CA GLN A 59 -1.49 6.20 -22.61
C GLN A 59 -0.20 6.75 -23.22
N HIS A 60 -0.05 6.60 -24.54
CA HIS A 60 1.14 7.05 -25.25
C HIS A 60 1.44 8.53 -25.04
N HIS A 61 0.42 9.39 -25.15
CA HIS A 61 0.56 10.84 -24.97
C HIS A 61 0.99 11.23 -23.55
N PHE A 62 0.55 10.49 -22.52
CA PHE A 62 1.02 10.71 -21.16
C PHE A 62 2.51 10.35 -21.03
N GLN A 63 2.91 9.20 -21.59
CA GLN A 63 4.31 8.79 -21.58
C GLN A 63 5.19 9.77 -22.36
N GLU A 64 4.73 10.28 -23.50
CA GLU A 64 5.42 11.31 -24.28
C GLU A 64 5.54 12.62 -23.51
N ALA A 65 4.47 13.10 -22.87
CA ALA A 65 4.52 14.30 -22.06
C ALA A 65 5.53 14.19 -20.90
N VAL A 66 5.55 13.04 -20.20
CA VAL A 66 6.56 12.80 -19.14
C VAL A 66 7.97 12.75 -19.73
N ALA A 67 8.14 12.13 -20.90
CA ALA A 67 9.43 12.09 -21.60
C ALA A 67 9.90 13.49 -22.02
N ASP A 68 8.99 14.34 -22.48
CA ASP A 68 9.28 15.72 -22.87
C ASP A 68 9.71 16.56 -21.67
N VAL A 69 9.05 16.43 -20.52
CA VAL A 69 9.48 17.07 -19.27
C VAL A 69 10.89 16.61 -18.90
N LEU A 70 11.16 15.30 -18.90
CA LEU A 70 12.47 14.75 -18.54
C LEU A 70 13.57 15.16 -19.54
N GLN A 71 13.24 15.30 -20.82
CA GLN A 71 14.17 15.73 -21.86
C GLN A 71 14.52 17.21 -21.74
N ARG A 72 13.53 18.05 -21.43
CA ARG A 72 13.71 19.51 -21.31
C ARG A 72 14.26 19.93 -19.94
N CYS A 73 14.01 19.12 -18.91
CA CYS A 73 14.40 19.41 -17.53
C CYS A 73 15.32 18.30 -16.98
N PRO A 74 16.63 18.30 -17.28
CA PRO A 74 17.54 17.22 -16.88
C PRO A 74 17.76 17.10 -15.36
N ALA A 75 17.46 18.15 -14.60
CA ALA A 75 17.45 18.15 -13.13
C ALA A 75 16.21 17.45 -12.54
N CYS A 76 15.18 17.20 -13.35
CA CYS A 76 13.93 16.59 -12.92
C CYS A 76 14.06 15.06 -12.79
N ARG A 77 13.42 14.52 -11.76
CA ARG A 77 13.18 13.09 -11.55
C ARG A 77 11.70 12.89 -11.36
N VAL A 78 11.16 11.80 -11.89
CA VAL A 78 9.73 11.51 -11.82
C VAL A 78 9.54 10.20 -11.07
N VAL A 79 8.66 10.20 -10.07
CA VAL A 79 8.16 9.00 -9.40
C VAL A 79 6.67 8.90 -9.69
N LEU A 80 6.27 7.75 -10.23
CA LEU A 80 4.89 7.45 -10.58
C LEU A 80 4.40 6.35 -9.62
N SER A 81 3.18 6.49 -9.10
CA SER A 81 2.49 5.41 -8.41
C SER A 81 1.42 4.80 -9.32
N THR A 82 1.37 3.48 -9.39
CA THR A 82 0.38 2.72 -10.15
C THR A 82 0.41 1.24 -9.73
N HIS A 83 -0.72 0.57 -9.91
CA HIS A 83 -0.92 -0.86 -9.81
C HIS A 83 -0.48 -1.63 -11.06
N GLN A 84 -0.11 -0.95 -12.17
CA GLN A 84 0.28 -1.58 -13.43
C GLN A 84 1.74 -1.25 -13.80
N PRO A 85 2.50 -2.21 -14.34
CA PRO A 85 3.83 -1.91 -14.84
C PRO A 85 3.76 -1.03 -16.09
N MET A 86 4.62 -0.02 -16.15
CA MET A 86 4.85 0.75 -17.38
C MET A 86 5.71 -0.05 -18.35
N VAL A 87 5.26 -0.18 -19.61
CA VAL A 87 5.96 -0.90 -20.68
C VAL A 87 6.32 0.08 -21.80
N GLY A 88 7.54 -0.02 -22.35
CA GLY A 88 7.89 0.68 -23.59
C GLY A 88 8.10 2.21 -23.48
N PHE A 89 8.44 2.73 -22.31
CA PHE A 89 8.56 4.18 -22.09
C PHE A 89 9.57 4.87 -23.02
N ALA A 90 9.09 5.85 -23.80
CA ALA A 90 9.88 6.77 -24.61
C ALA A 90 10.92 6.11 -25.55
N GLY A 91 10.63 4.90 -26.04
CA GLY A 91 11.55 4.15 -26.90
C GLY A 91 12.87 3.75 -26.20
N GLY A 92 12.86 3.63 -24.87
CA GLY A 92 14.05 3.26 -24.08
C GLY A 92 15.03 4.41 -23.82
N ARG A 93 14.66 5.65 -24.15
CA ARG A 93 15.51 6.84 -23.90
C ARG A 93 15.75 7.12 -22.41
N PHE A 94 14.85 6.67 -21.54
CA PHE A 94 14.94 6.87 -20.10
C PHE A 94 14.91 5.54 -19.36
N LYS A 95 15.68 5.48 -18.28
CA LYS A 95 15.67 4.33 -17.38
C LYS A 95 14.40 4.35 -16.53
N VAL A 96 13.56 3.34 -16.71
CA VAL A 96 12.41 3.07 -15.84
C VAL A 96 12.82 2.03 -14.82
N VAL A 97 12.58 2.32 -13.53
CA VAL A 97 12.82 1.38 -12.44
C VAL A 97 11.51 1.11 -11.73
N HIS A 98 11.03 -0.13 -11.83
CA HIS A 98 9.84 -0.56 -11.10
C HIS A 98 10.22 -0.96 -9.68
N HIS A 99 9.67 -0.24 -8.71
CA HIS A 99 9.80 -0.58 -7.30
C HIS A 99 8.46 -1.16 -6.82
N PRO A 100 8.29 -2.50 -6.83
CA PRO A 100 7.04 -3.10 -6.37
C PRO A 100 6.87 -2.84 -4.87
N ILE A 101 5.77 -2.20 -4.51
CA ILE A 101 5.40 -1.98 -3.12
C ILE A 101 4.51 -3.15 -2.70
N SER A 102 5.01 -3.94 -1.76
CA SER A 102 4.22 -5.01 -1.12
C SER A 102 3.51 -4.46 0.12
N GLY A 103 2.52 -5.22 0.61
CA GLY A 103 1.91 -4.91 1.91
C GLY A 103 2.93 -5.01 3.05
N LEU A 104 2.57 -4.45 4.20
CA LEU A 104 3.35 -4.55 5.43
C LEU A 104 3.62 -6.01 5.80
N MET A 105 4.79 -6.26 6.37
CA MET A 105 5.10 -7.55 6.98
C MET A 105 4.12 -7.86 8.10
N PRO A 106 3.85 -9.15 8.41
CA PRO A 106 2.86 -9.54 9.42
C PRO A 106 3.00 -8.81 10.76
N ASP A 107 4.23 -8.68 11.26
CA ASP A 107 4.52 -7.99 12.52
C ASP A 107 4.20 -6.49 12.45
N ASP A 108 4.57 -5.82 11.35
CA ASP A 108 4.29 -4.40 11.14
C ASP A 108 2.80 -4.13 10.92
N ALA A 109 2.11 -5.05 10.24
CA ALA A 109 0.67 -5.02 10.08
C ALA A 109 -0.04 -5.14 11.44
N ALA A 110 0.39 -6.07 12.29
CA ALA A 110 -0.11 -6.21 13.66
C ALA A 110 0.18 -4.97 14.51
N ARG A 111 1.40 -4.40 14.42
CA ARG A 111 1.76 -3.15 15.10
C ARG A 111 0.87 -2.00 14.66
N LEU A 112 0.65 -1.84 13.35
CA LEU A 112 -0.22 -0.79 12.81
C LEU A 112 -1.66 -0.98 13.30
N PHE A 113 -2.18 -2.20 13.24
CA PHE A 113 -3.52 -2.54 13.73
C PHE A 113 -3.67 -2.18 15.21
N LEU A 114 -2.78 -2.68 16.08
CA LEU A 114 -2.80 -2.41 17.52
C LEU A 114 -2.65 -0.93 17.87
N ARG A 115 -1.94 -0.13 17.06
CA ARG A 115 -1.84 1.33 17.24
C ARG A 115 -3.12 2.08 16.89
N ARG A 116 -4.03 1.48 16.13
CA ARG A 116 -5.21 2.14 15.55
C ARG A 116 -6.53 1.64 16.13
N VAL A 117 -6.54 0.51 16.82
CA VAL A 117 -7.73 0.05 17.56
C VAL A 117 -8.13 1.07 18.62
N GLN A 118 -9.43 1.27 18.79
CA GLN A 118 -9.98 2.31 19.68
C GLN A 118 -10.27 1.78 21.10
N ARG A 119 -9.97 0.50 21.36
CA ARG A 119 -10.01 -0.11 22.69
C ARG A 119 -8.89 -1.14 22.88
N PRO A 120 -8.48 -1.42 24.13
CA PRO A 120 -7.62 -2.57 24.42
C PRO A 120 -8.26 -3.87 23.93
N LEU A 121 -7.46 -4.72 23.30
CA LEU A 121 -7.84 -6.09 22.98
C LEU A 121 -7.75 -6.95 24.23
N ARG A 122 -8.52 -8.04 24.30
CA ARG A 122 -8.41 -9.05 25.37
C ARG A 122 -7.72 -10.31 24.84
N TRP A 123 -7.16 -11.10 25.75
CA TRP A 123 -6.44 -12.33 25.39
C TRP A 123 -7.35 -13.39 24.76
N ASP A 124 -8.59 -13.49 25.22
CA ASP A 124 -9.61 -14.39 24.65
C ASP A 124 -10.03 -14.05 23.21
N GLU A 125 -9.76 -12.82 22.73
CA GLU A 125 -9.99 -12.39 21.34
C GLU A 125 -8.85 -12.78 20.39
N LEU A 126 -7.66 -13.03 20.93
CA LEU A 126 -6.46 -13.37 20.15
C LEU A 126 -6.18 -14.87 20.11
N LEU A 127 -6.66 -15.61 21.12
CA LEU A 127 -6.46 -17.04 21.20
C LEU A 127 -7.51 -17.76 20.35
N PRO A 128 -7.12 -18.81 19.59
CA PRO A 128 -8.09 -19.63 18.90
C PRO A 128 -9.03 -20.26 19.91
N LEU A 129 -10.32 -19.92 19.85
CA LEU A 129 -11.34 -20.70 20.54
C LEU A 129 -11.30 -22.12 19.95
N PRO A 130 -11.26 -23.18 20.78
CA PRO A 130 -11.42 -24.55 20.29
C PRO A 130 -12.82 -24.66 19.72
N SER A 131 -12.93 -24.41 18.42
CA SER A 131 -14.17 -24.55 17.69
C SER A 131 -14.44 -26.04 17.62
N HIS A 132 -15.52 -26.49 18.25
CA HIS A 132 -16.01 -27.84 18.12
C HIS A 132 -16.19 -28.17 16.64
N SER A 133 -15.25 -28.94 16.09
CA SER A 133 -15.38 -29.80 14.92
C SER A 133 -16.49 -29.41 13.93
N GLN A 134 -16.17 -28.50 13.00
CA GLN A 134 -16.78 -28.51 11.68
C GLN A 134 -15.67 -28.47 10.62
N SER A 135 -15.25 -29.69 10.26
CA SER A 135 -14.77 -30.13 8.94
C SER A 135 -14.60 -29.03 7.88
N GLY A 136 -13.36 -28.57 7.63
CA GLY A 136 -13.12 -27.78 6.41
C GLY A 136 -11.76 -27.11 6.18
N GLY A 137 -10.86 -27.00 7.18
CA GLY A 137 -9.63 -26.20 6.98
C GLY A 137 -8.42 -26.68 7.78
N ALA A 138 -7.77 -27.75 7.33
CA ALA A 138 -6.65 -28.39 8.04
C ALA A 138 -5.35 -27.56 8.08
N VAL A 139 -5.12 -26.64 7.13
CA VAL A 139 -3.79 -26.04 6.93
C VAL A 139 -3.53 -24.80 7.82
N VAL A 140 -4.58 -24.11 8.27
CA VAL A 140 -4.43 -22.90 9.12
C VAL A 140 -4.40 -23.26 10.61
N ALA A 141 -5.02 -24.38 10.98
CA ALA A 141 -5.10 -24.85 12.36
C ALA A 141 -3.72 -25.24 12.94
N GLU A 142 -2.82 -25.77 12.11
CA GLU A 142 -1.53 -26.30 12.57
C GLU A 142 -0.53 -25.19 12.96
N ALA A 143 -0.47 -24.09 12.19
CA ALA A 143 0.33 -22.91 12.51
C ALA A 143 -0.18 -22.22 13.79
N MET A 144 -1.50 -22.21 14.02
CA MET A 144 -2.11 -21.62 15.21
C MET A 144 -1.95 -22.49 16.46
N ALA A 145 -2.04 -23.81 16.33
CA ALA A 145 -1.85 -24.74 17.44
C ALA A 145 -0.41 -24.69 18.01
N SER A 146 0.59 -24.54 17.13
CA SER A 146 1.99 -24.34 17.53
C SER A 146 2.20 -23.01 18.28
N ALA A 147 1.53 -21.93 17.85
CA ALA A 147 1.56 -20.65 18.56
C ALA A 147 0.88 -20.71 19.93
N HIS A 148 -0.20 -21.49 20.05
CA HIS A 148 -0.91 -21.72 21.32
C HIS A 148 -0.05 -22.49 22.34
N ALA A 149 0.62 -23.56 21.91
CA ALA A 149 1.51 -24.34 22.76
C ALA A 149 2.73 -23.53 23.23
N ALA A 150 3.29 -22.67 22.36
CA ALA A 150 4.37 -21.75 22.71
C ALA A 150 3.91 -20.64 23.69
N ALA A 151 2.68 -20.12 23.54
CA ALA A 151 2.14 -19.10 24.43
C ALA A 151 1.78 -19.64 25.83
N MET A 152 1.47 -20.94 25.95
CA MET A 152 1.10 -21.60 27.22
C MET A 152 2.31 -22.08 28.04
N THR A 153 3.48 -22.26 27.43
CA THR A 153 4.66 -22.84 28.11
C THR A 153 5.47 -21.84 28.94
N GLY A 154 5.19 -20.53 28.83
CA GLY A 154 5.99 -19.49 29.49
C GLY A 154 5.24 -18.48 30.38
N ALA A 155 3.93 -18.60 30.60
CA ALA A 155 3.16 -17.53 31.22
C ALA A 155 2.45 -17.94 32.52
N CYS A 156 2.73 -17.21 33.60
CA CYS A 156 1.83 -17.04 34.74
C CYS A 156 0.38 -16.94 34.26
N ALA A 157 -0.55 -17.61 34.94
CA ALA A 157 -1.98 -17.65 34.64
C ALA A 157 -2.49 -16.32 34.07
N ARG A 158 -2.58 -16.23 32.73
CA ARG A 158 -3.04 -15.03 32.05
C ARG A 158 -4.53 -14.92 32.32
N ASP A 159 -4.98 -13.78 32.83
CA ASP A 159 -6.41 -13.47 32.84
C ASP A 159 -6.86 -13.32 31.38
N LEU A 160 -7.57 -14.35 30.89
CA LEU A 160 -8.03 -14.41 29.51
C LEU A 160 -8.98 -13.26 29.17
N ARG A 161 -9.70 -12.73 30.16
CA ARG A 161 -10.62 -11.61 30.00
C ARG A 161 -9.95 -10.26 30.19
N GLY A 162 -8.70 -10.26 30.68
CA GLY A 162 -7.90 -9.07 30.90
C GLY A 162 -7.41 -8.44 29.59
N PRO A 163 -7.09 -7.15 29.60
CA PRO A 163 -6.54 -6.46 28.44
C PRO A 163 -5.14 -6.99 28.10
N VAL A 164 -4.82 -7.00 26.81
CA VAL A 164 -3.50 -7.29 26.29
C VAL A 164 -2.63 -6.06 26.51
N ILE A 165 -1.68 -6.16 27.44
CA ILE A 165 -0.67 -5.13 27.69
C ILE A 165 0.61 -5.53 26.96
N LEU A 166 1.01 -4.75 25.96
CA LEU A 166 2.26 -4.97 25.24
C LEU A 166 3.46 -4.63 26.15
N CYS A 167 4.34 -5.61 26.36
CA CYS A 167 5.62 -5.44 27.02
C CYS A 167 6.70 -6.23 26.28
N LYS A 168 7.98 -5.91 26.53
CA LYS A 168 9.11 -6.55 25.83
C LYS A 168 9.08 -8.09 25.90
N ALA A 169 8.53 -8.66 26.97
CA ALA A 169 8.47 -10.10 27.18
C ALA A 169 7.38 -10.81 26.36
N ASN A 170 6.30 -10.12 25.98
CA ASN A 170 5.16 -10.72 25.27
C ASN A 170 4.90 -10.14 23.88
N GLU A 171 5.63 -9.09 23.49
CA GLU A 171 5.39 -8.34 22.27
C GLU A 171 5.43 -9.23 21.02
N ALA A 172 6.45 -10.06 20.86
CA ALA A 172 6.57 -10.95 19.72
C ALA A 172 5.39 -11.94 19.61
N ASP A 173 4.93 -12.49 20.74
CA ASP A 173 3.78 -13.40 20.76
C ASP A 173 2.48 -12.69 20.44
N VAL A 174 2.25 -11.50 21.01
CA VAL A 174 1.04 -10.71 20.72
C VAL A 174 0.99 -10.32 19.26
N LEU A 175 2.10 -9.85 18.69
CA LEU A 175 2.17 -9.48 17.28
C LEU A 175 1.90 -10.67 16.38
N ARG A 176 2.48 -11.84 16.68
CA ARG A 176 2.23 -13.08 15.94
C ARG A 176 0.75 -13.50 16.01
N LEU A 177 0.13 -13.44 17.19
CA LEU A 177 -1.29 -13.78 17.36
C LEU A 177 -2.22 -12.82 16.60
N VAL A 178 -1.96 -11.51 16.69
CA VAL A 178 -2.73 -10.50 15.96
C VAL A 178 -2.55 -10.64 14.46
N ALA A 179 -1.32 -10.85 13.99
CA ALA A 179 -1.01 -11.03 12.57
C ALA A 179 -1.67 -12.30 12.01
N ALA A 180 -1.74 -13.36 12.80
CA ALA A 180 -2.39 -14.62 12.45
C ALA A 180 -3.93 -14.53 12.49
N HIS A 181 -4.51 -13.50 13.12
CA HIS A 181 -5.96 -13.36 13.21
C HIS A 181 -6.57 -13.28 11.80
N PRO A 182 -7.61 -14.09 11.46
CA PRO A 182 -8.11 -14.22 10.08
C PRO A 182 -8.44 -12.88 9.41
N SER A 183 -9.09 -11.96 10.13
CA SER A 183 -9.48 -10.65 9.60
C SER A 183 -8.28 -9.75 9.31
N VAL A 184 -7.16 -9.89 10.04
CA VAL A 184 -5.93 -9.12 9.83
C VAL A 184 -5.11 -9.77 8.71
N ALA A 185 -4.92 -11.09 8.77
CA ALA A 185 -4.19 -11.88 7.77
C ALA A 185 -4.80 -11.73 6.37
N ALA A 186 -6.14 -11.69 6.28
CA ALA A 186 -6.85 -11.51 5.01
C ALA A 186 -6.48 -10.20 4.29
N LEU A 187 -6.01 -9.16 5.01
CA LEU A 187 -5.67 -7.86 4.43
C LEU A 187 -4.27 -7.80 3.81
N ARG A 188 -3.46 -8.86 3.95
CA ARG A 188 -2.13 -9.00 3.33
C ARG A 188 -1.24 -7.76 3.51
N GLY A 189 -1.29 -7.14 4.69
CA GLY A 189 -0.47 -5.98 5.02
C GLY A 189 -0.91 -4.65 4.38
N ASN A 190 -2.09 -4.55 3.78
CA ASN A 190 -2.56 -3.28 3.20
C ASN A 190 -2.82 -2.22 4.32
N PRO A 191 -2.03 -1.13 4.41
CA PRO A 191 -2.11 -0.19 5.54
C PRO A 191 -3.48 0.49 5.67
N ARG A 192 -4.07 0.91 4.54
CA ARG A 192 -5.37 1.60 4.53
C ARG A 192 -6.46 0.69 5.06
N ARG A 193 -6.53 -0.54 4.56
CA ARG A 193 -7.54 -1.52 4.99
C ARG A 193 -7.33 -1.97 6.44
N LEU A 194 -6.08 -2.05 6.91
CA LEU A 194 -5.76 -2.33 8.31
C LEU A 194 -6.28 -1.23 9.24
N VAL A 195 -6.11 0.04 8.85
CA VAL A 195 -6.64 1.19 9.61
C VAL A 195 -8.17 1.16 9.61
N GLU A 196 -8.80 0.92 8.46
CA GLU A 196 -10.26 0.78 8.35
C GLU A 196 -10.79 -0.34 9.24
N LEU A 197 -10.15 -1.52 9.23
CA LEU A 197 -10.50 -2.64 10.10
C LEU A 197 -10.31 -2.29 11.59
N ALA A 198 -9.19 -1.66 11.95
CA ALA A 198 -8.91 -1.26 13.32
C ALA A 198 -9.91 -0.23 13.86
N ASN A 199 -10.41 0.66 13.01
CA ASN A 199 -11.46 1.63 13.36
C ASN A 199 -12.81 0.97 13.66
N LEU A 200 -13.05 -0.26 13.17
CA LEU A 200 -14.23 -1.05 13.55
C LEU A 200 -14.10 -1.66 14.95
N VAL A 201 -12.88 -1.74 15.50
CA VAL A 201 -12.61 -2.20 16.88
C VAL A 201 -12.84 -1.04 17.85
N GLY A 202 -14.11 -0.69 18.01
CA GLY A 202 -14.58 0.30 18.97
C GLY A 202 -15.08 -0.32 20.28
N PRO A 203 -15.49 0.52 21.26
CA PRO A 203 -16.12 0.07 22.51
C PRO A 203 -17.39 -0.76 22.32
N SER A 204 -18.08 -0.62 21.19
CA SER A 204 -19.31 -1.36 20.85
C SER A 204 -19.06 -2.77 20.35
N LEU A 205 -17.86 -3.08 19.84
CA LEU A 205 -17.52 -4.39 19.30
C LEU A 205 -17.19 -5.36 20.43
N LYS A 206 -17.97 -6.45 20.56
CA LYS A 206 -17.80 -7.40 21.66
C LYS A 206 -16.58 -8.30 21.46
N ASN A 207 -16.25 -8.68 20.24
CA ASN A 207 -15.12 -9.56 19.95
C ASN A 207 -14.60 -9.37 18.51
N LEU A 208 -13.30 -9.53 18.29
CA LEU A 208 -12.69 -9.53 16.95
C LEU A 208 -13.27 -10.59 15.99
N VAL A 209 -13.81 -11.70 16.49
CA VAL A 209 -14.46 -12.74 15.65
C VAL A 209 -15.69 -12.19 14.92
N GLU A 210 -16.34 -11.14 15.42
CA GLU A 210 -17.46 -10.46 14.75
C GLU A 210 -17.00 -9.71 13.48
N LEU A 211 -15.70 -9.43 13.36
CA LEU A 211 -15.11 -8.87 12.14
C LEU A 211 -14.99 -9.96 11.09
N ALA A 212 -16.09 -10.27 10.40
CA ALA A 212 -16.06 -11.19 9.28
C ALA A 212 -14.95 -10.78 8.30
N PRO A 213 -14.10 -11.71 7.83
CA PRO A 213 -13.13 -11.41 6.79
C PRO A 213 -13.94 -10.99 5.56
N ARG A 214 -14.00 -9.68 5.29
CA ARG A 214 -14.62 -9.19 4.06
C ARG A 214 -13.80 -9.78 2.92
N PRO A 215 -14.41 -10.55 1.99
CA PRO A 215 -13.71 -11.00 0.81
C PRO A 215 -13.00 -9.79 0.21
N LEU A 216 -11.69 -9.93 -0.01
CA LEU A 216 -10.99 -8.93 -0.81
C LEU A 216 -11.75 -8.92 -2.15
N GLU A 217 -12.39 -7.81 -2.52
CA GLU A 217 -12.81 -7.65 -3.90
C GLU A 217 -11.58 -7.97 -4.75
N PRO A 218 -11.70 -8.91 -5.71
CA PRO A 218 -10.59 -9.23 -6.58
C PRO A 218 -10.10 -7.92 -7.18
N LEU A 219 -8.79 -7.63 -7.03
CA LEU A 219 -8.20 -6.54 -7.79
C LEU A 219 -8.59 -6.76 -9.25
N PRO A 220 -9.08 -5.73 -9.96
CA PRO A 220 -9.48 -5.87 -11.35
C PRO A 220 -8.32 -6.51 -12.10
N VAL A 221 -8.55 -7.73 -12.59
CA VAL A 221 -7.55 -8.43 -13.39
C VAL A 221 -7.34 -7.54 -14.61
N PRO A 222 -6.10 -7.09 -14.88
CA PRO A 222 -5.85 -6.29 -16.07
C PRO A 222 -6.35 -7.08 -17.27
N PRO A 223 -7.05 -6.42 -18.23
CA PRO A 223 -7.52 -7.11 -19.42
C PRO A 223 -6.32 -7.82 -20.06
N ALA A 224 -6.51 -9.09 -20.41
CA ALA A 224 -5.49 -9.83 -21.12
C ALA A 224 -5.03 -9.00 -22.33
N PRO A 225 -3.72 -8.94 -22.62
CA PRO A 225 -3.23 -8.23 -23.80
C PRO A 225 -4.01 -8.77 -24.99
N GLN A 226 -4.82 -7.90 -25.60
CA GLN A 226 -5.51 -8.25 -26.83
C GLN A 226 -4.42 -8.56 -27.83
N GLU A 227 -4.24 -9.85 -28.16
CA GLU A 227 -3.51 -10.27 -29.35
C GLU A 227 -4.17 -9.52 -30.50
N MET A 228 -3.51 -8.46 -30.97
CA MET A 228 -3.81 -7.86 -32.25
C MET A 228 -3.51 -8.94 -33.28
N ALA A 229 -4.53 -9.73 -33.59
CA ALA A 229 -4.55 -10.57 -34.76
C ALA A 229 -4.30 -9.65 -35.95
N HIS A 230 -3.08 -9.72 -36.47
CA HIS A 230 -2.77 -9.29 -37.82
C HIS A 230 -3.74 -10.00 -38.75
N GLN A 231 -4.78 -9.29 -39.18
CA GLN A 231 -5.46 -9.65 -40.42
C GLN A 231 -4.62 -9.08 -41.57
N PRO A 232 -4.23 -9.93 -42.54
CA PRO A 232 -3.44 -9.52 -43.70
C PRO A 232 -4.21 -8.61 -44.65
#